data_AF-A0A2H3G2Y0-F1
#
_entry.id   AF-A0A2H3G2Y0-F1
#
_cell.length_a   1.000
_cell.length_b   1.000
_cell.length_c   1.000
_cell.angle_alpha   90.00
_cell.angle_beta   90.00
_cell.angle_gamma   90.00
#
_symmetry.space_group_name_H-M   'P 1'
#
loop_
_entity.id
_entity.type
_entity.pdbx_description
1 polymer ?
#
loop_
_entity_poly.entity_id
_entity_poly.type
_entity_poly.pdbx_seq_one_letter_code
_entity_poly.pdbx_strand_id
1 'polypeptide(L)'
;MKREMDERGTADVAKFWLFMATDIIVELSFGESFGILKHGKKNQYIKDLEGLAAKGSIRSTFPTLITIATKLPLPIFKETAAAAQRIRDYSAEAVARYKRDFANNPAAAKPTLFRKLFEAGEAGLSDDEIRAEAQAYIVAGSDTTATTLTYLVYSVCCRGDARQKLVKELMELPDDFGHSDLRELLHLNNVIDETLRLYAAVPSALPRVVPARGAHLAGYFIPGDTVVSTQA
;
A
#
# COMPACT_ATOMS: atom_id res chain seq x y z
N MET A 1 -16.69 -9.23 -9.91
CA MET A 1 -16.73 -8.41 -11.14
C MET A 1 -17.96 -8.71 -12.00
N LYS A 2 -18.15 -9.93 -12.55
CA LYS A 2 -19.31 -10.27 -13.40
C LYS A 2 -20.67 -9.84 -12.81
N ARG A 3 -20.92 -10.15 -11.53
CA ARG A 3 -22.13 -9.71 -10.82
C ARG A 3 -22.38 -8.20 -10.88
N GLU A 4 -21.33 -7.37 -10.77
CA GLU A 4 -21.49 -5.91 -10.85
C GLU A 4 -21.78 -5.44 -12.28
N MET A 5 -21.16 -6.08 -13.27
CA MET A 5 -21.49 -5.82 -14.67
C MET A 5 -22.94 -6.20 -14.97
N ASP A 6 -23.41 -7.33 -14.45
CA ASP A 6 -24.80 -7.80 -14.65
C ASP A 6 -25.81 -6.86 -13.95
N GLU A 7 -25.51 -6.40 -12.73
CA GLU A 7 -26.42 -5.54 -11.94
C GLU A 7 -26.39 -4.06 -12.36
N ARG A 8 -25.24 -3.53 -12.81
CA ARG A 8 -25.02 -2.08 -13.01
C ARG A 8 -24.55 -1.71 -14.42
N GLY A 9 -24.31 -2.67 -15.30
CA GLY A 9 -23.69 -2.46 -16.62
C GLY A 9 -22.21 -2.04 -16.56
N THR A 10 -21.64 -1.91 -15.36
CA THR A 10 -20.28 -1.39 -15.13
C THR A 10 -19.66 -2.07 -13.91
N ALA A 11 -18.33 -2.17 -13.88
CA ALA A 11 -17.59 -2.68 -12.74
C ALA A 11 -16.57 -1.65 -12.25
N ASP A 12 -16.46 -1.52 -10.93
CA ASP A 12 -15.47 -0.68 -10.29
C ASP A 12 -14.14 -1.44 -10.20
N VAL A 13 -13.29 -1.26 -11.20
CA VAL A 13 -11.98 -1.90 -11.27
C VAL A 13 -11.03 -1.44 -10.17
N ALA A 14 -11.13 -0.18 -9.72
CA ALA A 14 -10.27 0.37 -8.67
C ALA A 14 -10.45 -0.39 -7.35
N LYS A 15 -11.70 -0.67 -6.99
CA LYS A 15 -12.03 -1.53 -5.84
C LYS A 15 -11.42 -2.93 -5.96
N PHE A 16 -11.49 -3.57 -7.13
CA PHE A 16 -10.93 -4.91 -7.30
C PHE A 16 -9.39 -4.91 -7.25
N TRP A 17 -8.74 -3.85 -7.75
CA TRP A 17 -7.29 -3.68 -7.58
C TRP A 17 -6.90 -3.51 -6.12
N LEU A 18 -7.67 -2.76 -5.35
CA LEU A 18 -7.44 -2.63 -3.91
C LEU A 18 -7.56 -3.97 -3.18
N PHE A 19 -8.60 -4.75 -3.50
CA PHE A 19 -8.76 -6.08 -2.91
C PHE A 19 -7.60 -7.02 -3.25
N MET A 20 -7.19 -7.03 -4.52
CA MET A 20 -6.08 -7.86 -4.97
C MET A 20 -4.77 -7.47 -4.31
N ALA A 21 -4.42 -6.17 -4.31
CA ALA A 21 -3.19 -5.68 -3.71
C ALA A 21 -3.14 -5.98 -2.20
N THR A 22 -4.26 -5.77 -1.49
CA THR A 22 -4.36 -6.12 -0.07
C THR A 22 -4.19 -7.62 0.18
N ASP A 23 -4.89 -8.48 -0.56
CA ASP A 23 -4.77 -9.92 -0.36
C ASP A 23 -3.35 -10.44 -0.65
N ILE A 24 -2.70 -9.92 -1.71
CA ILE A 24 -1.32 -10.27 -2.06
C ILE A 24 -0.34 -9.83 -0.95
N ILE A 25 -0.36 -8.56 -0.53
CA ILE A 25 0.63 -8.08 0.44
C ILE A 25 0.46 -8.75 1.81
N VAL A 26 -0.79 -9.04 2.21
CA VAL A 26 -1.09 -9.75 3.46
C VAL A 26 -0.62 -11.20 3.37
N GLU A 27 -0.87 -11.90 2.26
CA GLU A 27 -0.41 -13.27 2.10
C GLU A 27 1.12 -13.36 2.05
N LEU A 28 1.80 -12.46 1.35
CA LEU A 28 3.27 -12.41 1.32
C LEU A 28 3.88 -12.08 2.70
N SER A 29 3.18 -11.26 3.49
CA SER A 29 3.67 -10.82 4.80
C SER A 29 3.38 -11.82 5.93
N PHE A 30 2.23 -12.50 5.89
CA PHE A 30 1.71 -13.31 7.01
C PHE A 30 1.20 -14.70 6.61
N GLY A 31 1.34 -15.11 5.35
CA GLY A 31 1.07 -16.48 4.88
C GLY A 31 -0.39 -16.77 4.55
N GLU A 32 -1.33 -15.86 4.87
CA GLU A 32 -2.75 -16.03 4.60
C GLU A 32 -3.38 -14.68 4.22
N SER A 33 -4.09 -14.63 3.09
CA SER A 33 -4.81 -13.43 2.67
C SER A 33 -6.07 -13.20 3.50
N PHE A 34 -6.61 -11.98 3.45
CA PHE A 34 -7.91 -11.68 4.06
C PHE A 34 -9.09 -12.18 3.22
N GLY A 35 -8.83 -12.67 2.01
CA GLY A 35 -9.83 -13.18 1.08
C GLY A 35 -10.80 -12.11 0.59
N ILE A 36 -10.43 -10.83 0.65
CA ILE A 36 -11.33 -9.70 0.33
C ILE A 36 -11.68 -9.74 -1.16
N LEU A 37 -10.73 -10.13 -2.01
CA LEU A 37 -10.94 -10.27 -3.45
C LEU A 37 -11.98 -11.35 -3.76
N LYS A 38 -11.90 -12.50 -3.06
CA LYS A 38 -12.84 -13.62 -3.22
C LYS A 38 -14.27 -13.22 -2.84
N HIS A 39 -14.43 -12.49 -1.73
CA HIS A 39 -15.74 -12.03 -1.28
C HIS A 39 -16.29 -10.87 -2.13
N GLY A 40 -15.41 -10.07 -2.73
CA GLY A 40 -15.77 -8.96 -3.60
C GLY A 40 -16.53 -7.82 -2.91
N LYS A 41 -16.49 -7.75 -1.57
CA LYS A 41 -17.18 -6.73 -0.77
C LYS A 41 -16.19 -6.02 0.14
N LYS A 42 -16.31 -4.68 0.21
CA LYS A 42 -15.53 -3.85 1.14
C LYS A 42 -15.90 -4.24 2.58
N ASN A 43 -14.94 -4.77 3.32
CA ASN A 43 -15.05 -4.94 4.76
C ASN A 43 -14.67 -3.63 5.49
N GLN A 44 -14.73 -3.61 6.83
CA GLN A 44 -14.39 -2.41 7.60
C GLN A 44 -12.92 -2.01 7.42
N TYR A 45 -12.01 -2.98 7.32
CA TYR A 45 -10.58 -2.75 7.09
C TYR A 45 -10.31 -1.89 5.86
N ILE A 46 -10.90 -2.23 4.71
CA ILE A 46 -10.71 -1.45 3.46
C ILE A 46 -11.24 -0.02 3.62
N LYS A 47 -12.39 0.16 4.29
CA LYS A 47 -12.94 1.51 4.54
C LYS A 47 -12.01 2.35 5.42
N ASP A 48 -11.40 1.71 6.43
CA ASP A 48 -10.45 2.39 7.30
C ASP A 48 -9.18 2.78 6.55
N LEU A 49 -8.68 1.88 5.68
CA LEU A 49 -7.52 2.11 4.83
C LEU A 49 -7.72 3.30 3.89
N GLU A 50 -8.84 3.31 3.14
CA GLU A 50 -9.21 4.43 2.24
C GLU A 50 -9.33 5.76 3.01
N GLY A 51 -9.84 5.70 4.24
CA GLY A 51 -10.00 6.87 5.11
C GLY A 51 -8.68 7.43 5.63
N LEU A 52 -7.65 6.61 5.83
CA LEU A 52 -6.35 7.06 6.34
C LEU A 52 -5.61 7.95 5.33
N ALA A 53 -5.59 7.56 4.05
CA ALA A 53 -4.86 8.28 3.01
C ALA A 53 -5.36 9.73 2.86
N ALA A 54 -6.67 9.91 2.73
CA ALA A 54 -7.29 11.24 2.58
C ALA A 54 -7.05 12.15 3.80
N LYS A 55 -7.09 11.58 5.01
CA LYS A 55 -6.92 12.35 6.26
C LYS A 55 -5.45 12.61 6.58
N GLY A 56 -4.54 11.74 6.14
CA GLY A 56 -3.09 11.89 6.28
C GLY A 56 -2.57 13.17 5.63
N SER A 57 -3.05 13.48 4.42
CA SER A 57 -2.69 14.69 3.67
C SER A 57 -3.12 15.97 4.39
N ILE A 58 -4.34 16.01 4.93
CA ILE A 58 -4.82 17.19 5.69
C ILE A 58 -3.95 17.41 6.93
N ARG A 59 -3.58 16.33 7.62
CA ARG A 59 -2.73 16.39 8.82
C ARG A 59 -1.31 16.86 8.51
N SER A 60 -0.70 16.40 7.41
CA SER A 60 0.65 16.83 7.05
C SER A 60 0.69 18.28 6.59
N THR A 61 -0.34 18.76 5.89
CA THR A 61 -0.41 20.16 5.44
C THR A 61 -0.78 21.13 6.56
N PHE A 62 -1.65 20.73 7.50
CA PHE A 62 -2.15 21.61 8.56
C PHE A 62 -1.97 21.00 9.96
N PRO A 63 -0.72 20.76 10.42
CA PRO A 63 -0.46 20.08 11.68
C PRO A 63 -1.05 20.84 12.88
N THR A 64 -0.87 22.16 12.94
CA THR A 64 -1.40 23.02 14.01
C THR A 64 -2.93 23.00 14.07
N LEU A 65 -3.60 23.02 12.90
CA LEU A 65 -5.05 22.96 12.82
C LEU A 65 -5.57 21.63 13.37
N ILE A 66 -4.95 20.52 12.99
CA ILE A 66 -5.32 19.20 13.52
C ILE A 66 -5.07 19.12 15.03
N THR A 67 -3.95 19.62 15.54
CA THR A 67 -3.67 19.61 17.00
C THR A 67 -4.70 20.42 17.80
N ILE A 68 -5.18 21.54 17.26
CA ILE A 68 -6.26 22.32 17.90
C ILE A 68 -7.58 21.56 17.78
N ALA A 69 -7.87 21.01 16.61
CA ALA A 69 -9.14 20.39 16.32
C ALA A 69 -9.32 19.05 17.06
N THR A 70 -8.26 18.30 17.38
CA THR A 70 -8.34 17.10 18.23
C THR A 70 -8.75 17.39 19.68
N LYS A 71 -8.63 18.65 20.14
CA LYS A 71 -9.18 19.10 21.43
C LYS A 71 -10.69 19.35 21.39
N LEU A 72 -11.28 19.45 20.20
CA LEU A 72 -12.73 19.59 20.02
C LEU A 72 -13.36 18.20 19.92
N PRO A 73 -14.47 17.92 20.64
CA PRO A 73 -15.10 16.60 20.66
C PRO A 73 -15.95 16.33 19.39
N LEU A 74 -15.37 16.54 18.20
CA LEU A 74 -16.06 16.31 16.93
C LEU A 74 -16.06 14.80 16.56
N PRO A 75 -17.18 14.26 16.04
CA PRO A 75 -17.29 12.85 15.65
C PRO A 75 -16.21 12.38 14.67
N ILE A 76 -15.78 13.26 13.76
CA ILE A 76 -14.77 12.93 12.73
C ILE A 76 -13.41 12.54 13.33
N PHE A 77 -13.00 13.15 14.44
CA PHE A 77 -11.73 12.81 15.11
C PHE A 77 -11.81 11.49 15.85
N LYS A 78 -12.95 11.24 16.52
CA LYS A 78 -13.22 9.96 17.18
C LYS A 78 -13.18 8.81 16.17
N GLU A 79 -13.82 8.98 15.03
CA GLU A 79 -13.84 7.96 13.97
C GLU A 79 -12.45 7.75 13.37
N THR A 80 -11.66 8.80 13.18
CA THR A 80 -10.29 8.68 12.65
C THR A 80 -9.36 7.96 13.63
N ALA A 81 -9.47 8.26 14.92
CA ALA A 81 -8.73 7.55 15.97
C ALA A 81 -9.15 6.08 16.05
N ALA A 82 -10.46 5.80 15.96
CA ALA A 82 -11.00 4.45 15.95
C ALA A 82 -10.54 3.65 14.71
N ALA A 83 -10.55 4.25 13.53
CA ALA A 83 -10.04 3.63 12.30
C ALA A 83 -8.55 3.31 12.39
N ALA A 84 -7.74 4.25 12.91
CA ALA A 84 -6.32 4.01 13.14
C ALA A 84 -6.06 2.88 14.16
N GLN A 85 -6.91 2.77 15.19
CA GLN A 85 -6.84 1.68 16.15
C GLN A 85 -7.23 0.34 15.52
N ARG A 86 -8.33 0.27 14.77
CA ARG A 86 -8.76 -0.95 14.09
C ARG A 86 -7.68 -1.47 13.15
N ILE A 87 -7.01 -0.59 12.39
CA ILE A 87 -5.90 -1.01 11.51
C ILE A 87 -4.74 -1.60 12.32
N ARG A 88 -4.39 -1.00 13.47
CA ARG A 88 -3.38 -1.58 14.37
C ARG A 88 -3.81 -2.95 14.88
N ASP A 89 -5.07 -3.10 15.27
CA ASP A 89 -5.60 -4.36 15.79
C ASP A 89 -5.57 -5.45 14.71
N TYR A 90 -5.97 -5.14 13.47
CA TYR A 90 -5.88 -6.06 12.33
C TYR A 90 -4.44 -6.53 12.06
N SER A 91 -3.47 -5.60 12.08
CA SER A 91 -2.05 -5.94 11.91
C SER A 91 -1.53 -6.80 13.07
N ALA A 92 -1.93 -6.48 14.30
CA ALA A 92 -1.55 -7.26 15.48
C ALA A 92 -2.13 -8.67 15.45
N GLU A 93 -3.38 -8.84 15.03
CA GLU A 93 -4.03 -10.14 14.85
C GLU A 93 -3.35 -10.97 13.76
N ALA A 94 -2.97 -10.34 12.64
CA ALA A 94 -2.23 -11.01 11.56
C ALA A 94 -0.87 -11.53 12.03
N VAL A 95 -0.12 -10.71 12.74
CA VAL A 95 1.17 -11.10 13.35
C VAL A 95 0.97 -12.21 14.38
N ALA A 96 -0.01 -12.09 15.28
CA ALA A 96 -0.27 -13.09 16.31
C ALA A 96 -0.70 -14.44 15.73
N ARG A 97 -1.51 -14.44 14.66
CA ARG A 97 -1.88 -15.66 13.93
C ARG A 97 -0.64 -16.33 13.35
N TYR A 98 0.17 -15.59 12.60
CA TYR A 98 1.39 -16.13 12.01
C TYR A 98 2.34 -16.71 13.07
N LYS A 99 2.55 -16.01 14.19
CA LYS A 99 3.37 -16.51 15.30
C LYS A 99 2.85 -17.83 15.87
N ARG A 100 1.53 -17.96 16.05
CA ARG A 100 0.91 -19.22 16.52
C ARG A 100 1.14 -20.35 15.53
N ASP A 101 0.93 -20.10 14.23
CA ASP A 101 1.11 -21.11 13.20
C ASP A 101 2.57 -21.53 13.07
N PHE A 102 3.50 -20.56 13.14
CA PHE A 102 4.94 -20.80 13.18
C PHE A 102 5.35 -21.62 14.42
N ALA A 103 4.83 -21.31 15.60
CA ALA A 103 5.14 -22.04 16.83
C ALA A 103 4.59 -23.48 16.81
N ASN A 104 3.40 -23.69 16.22
CA ASN A 104 2.78 -25.01 16.15
C ASN A 104 3.44 -25.91 15.10
N ASN A 105 3.82 -25.36 13.94
CA ASN A 105 4.47 -26.13 12.87
C ASN A 105 5.43 -25.27 12.02
N PRO A 106 6.69 -25.07 12.47
CA PRO A 106 7.67 -24.24 11.76
C PRO A 106 7.99 -24.72 10.34
N ALA A 107 7.87 -26.03 10.08
CA ALA A 107 8.15 -26.64 8.77
C ALA A 107 7.00 -26.44 7.77
N ALA A 108 5.76 -26.32 8.24
CA ALA A 108 4.60 -26.04 7.40
C ALA A 108 4.30 -24.54 7.24
N ALA A 109 4.89 -23.68 8.09
CA ALA A 109 4.71 -22.24 7.99
C ALA A 109 5.28 -21.72 6.65
N LYS A 110 4.42 -21.05 5.87
CA LYS A 110 4.82 -20.46 4.59
C LYS A 110 6.02 -19.51 4.79
N PRO A 111 6.95 -19.45 3.83
CA PRO A 111 7.98 -18.40 3.84
C PRO A 111 7.30 -17.05 3.64
N THR A 112 7.41 -16.17 4.63
CA THR A 112 6.85 -14.81 4.58
C THR A 112 7.94 -13.78 4.77
N LEU A 113 7.64 -12.53 4.41
CA LEU A 113 8.54 -11.39 4.61
C LEU A 113 8.93 -11.21 6.08
N PHE A 114 8.01 -11.54 7.00
CA PHE A 114 8.22 -11.37 8.44
C PHE A 114 8.88 -12.59 9.11
N ARG A 115 8.99 -13.74 8.43
CA ARG A 115 9.58 -14.97 9.00
C ARG A 115 10.94 -14.71 9.66
N LYS A 116 11.85 -14.05 8.94
CA LYS A 116 13.20 -13.74 9.43
C LYS A 116 13.19 -12.78 10.61
N LEU A 117 12.21 -11.86 10.67
CA LEU A 117 12.06 -10.94 11.79
C LEU A 117 11.66 -11.69 13.06
N PHE A 118 10.84 -12.74 12.94
CA PHE A 118 10.49 -13.61 14.08
C PHE A 118 11.62 -14.56 14.49
N GLU A 119 12.38 -15.08 13.53
CA GLU A 119 13.52 -15.98 13.80
C GLU A 119 14.71 -15.26 14.47
N ALA A 120 14.83 -13.93 14.31
CA ALA A 120 15.93 -13.13 14.88
C ALA A 120 15.91 -13.03 16.43
N GLY A 121 14.78 -13.34 17.08
CA GLY A 121 14.66 -13.34 18.54
C GLY A 121 15.05 -12.01 19.18
N GLU A 122 15.82 -12.05 20.27
CA GLU A 122 16.24 -10.84 21.03
C GLU A 122 17.21 -9.91 20.28
N ALA A 123 17.84 -10.39 19.20
CA ALA A 123 18.68 -9.55 18.34
C ALA A 123 17.87 -8.83 17.24
N GLY A 124 16.57 -9.13 17.14
CA GLY A 124 15.64 -8.58 16.16
C GLY A 124 14.81 -7.42 16.68
N LEU A 125 13.73 -7.13 15.95
CA LEU A 125 12.73 -6.13 16.36
C LEU A 125 11.88 -6.65 17.52
N SER A 126 11.49 -5.75 18.42
CA SER A 126 10.49 -6.05 19.44
C SER A 126 9.12 -6.35 18.83
N ASP A 127 8.25 -7.00 19.60
CA ASP A 127 6.89 -7.35 19.15
C ASP A 127 6.09 -6.14 18.68
N ASP A 128 6.25 -4.99 19.35
CA ASP A 128 5.54 -3.77 18.98
C ASP A 128 6.13 -3.14 17.72
N GLU A 129 7.45 -3.21 17.51
CA GLU A 129 8.09 -2.80 16.25
C GLU A 129 7.64 -3.71 15.10
N ILE A 130 7.56 -5.03 15.31
CA ILE A 130 7.07 -5.96 14.28
C ILE A 130 5.62 -5.65 13.90
N ARG A 131 4.76 -5.33 14.88
CA ARG A 131 3.37 -4.92 14.61
C ARG A 131 3.30 -3.60 13.84
N ALA A 132 4.18 -2.65 14.16
CA ALA A 132 4.27 -1.38 13.44
C ALA A 132 4.72 -1.57 11.99
N GLU A 133 5.75 -2.40 11.76
CA GLU A 133 6.20 -2.77 10.42
C GLU A 133 5.10 -3.52 9.64
N ALA A 134 4.40 -4.45 10.31
CA ALA A 134 3.26 -5.16 9.71
C ALA A 134 2.17 -4.19 9.24
N GLN A 135 1.84 -3.19 10.06
CA GLN A 135 0.91 -2.14 9.66
C GLN A 135 1.43 -1.35 8.45
N ALA A 136 2.70 -0.95 8.46
CA ALA A 136 3.30 -0.19 7.37
C ALA A 136 3.26 -0.97 6.04
N TYR A 137 3.60 -2.26 6.06
CA TYR A 137 3.60 -3.12 4.88
C TYR A 137 2.20 -3.24 4.28
N ILE A 138 1.17 -3.53 5.08
CA ILE A 138 -0.18 -3.72 4.55
C ILE A 138 -0.70 -2.39 3.96
N VAL A 139 -0.52 -1.27 4.67
CA VAL A 139 -0.99 0.04 4.19
C VAL A 139 -0.26 0.42 2.91
N ALA A 140 1.07 0.36 2.90
CA ALA A 140 1.88 0.77 1.76
C ALA A 140 1.65 -0.13 0.53
N GLY A 141 1.63 -1.45 0.69
CA GLY A 141 1.51 -2.38 -0.43
C GLY A 141 0.10 -2.49 -1.01
N SER A 142 -0.93 -2.14 -0.23
CA SER A 142 -2.32 -2.18 -0.70
C SER A 142 -2.66 -0.98 -1.58
N ASP A 143 -2.64 0.23 -1.01
CA ASP A 143 -3.24 1.42 -1.63
C ASP A 143 -2.42 1.93 -2.81
N THR A 144 -1.08 1.90 -2.70
CA THR A 144 -0.19 2.41 -3.74
C THR A 144 -0.28 1.56 -5.01
N THR A 145 -0.13 0.24 -4.88
CA THR A 145 -0.22 -0.70 -6.01
C THR A 145 -1.59 -0.64 -6.68
N ALA A 146 -2.66 -0.60 -5.88
CA ALA A 146 -4.02 -0.52 -6.39
C ALA A 146 -4.27 0.77 -7.18
N THR A 147 -3.78 1.89 -6.66
CA THR A 147 -3.88 3.20 -7.31
C THR A 147 -3.10 3.20 -8.64
N THR A 148 -1.86 2.71 -8.65
CA THR A 148 -1.06 2.61 -9.88
C THR A 148 -1.74 1.74 -10.94
N LEU A 149 -2.24 0.56 -10.57
CA LEU A 149 -2.92 -0.33 -11.52
C LEU A 149 -4.22 0.28 -12.05
N THR A 150 -4.95 1.02 -11.22
CA THR A 150 -6.15 1.75 -11.63
C THR A 150 -5.82 2.78 -12.70
N TYR A 151 -4.81 3.61 -12.47
CA TYR A 151 -4.41 4.64 -13.44
C TYR A 151 -3.71 4.07 -14.67
N LEU A 152 -3.04 2.92 -14.55
CA LEU A 152 -2.46 2.20 -15.69
C LEU A 152 -3.57 1.77 -16.65
N VAL A 153 -4.58 1.07 -16.13
CA VAL A 153 -5.73 0.62 -16.94
C VAL A 153 -6.48 1.81 -17.51
N TYR A 154 -6.73 2.85 -16.72
CA TYR A 154 -7.33 4.09 -17.19
C TYR A 154 -6.55 4.69 -18.38
N SER A 155 -5.23 4.84 -18.24
CA SER A 155 -4.36 5.42 -19.26
C SER A 155 -4.37 4.61 -20.55
N VAL A 156 -4.31 3.27 -20.46
CA VAL A 156 -4.38 2.36 -21.61
C VAL A 156 -5.77 2.41 -22.26
N CYS A 157 -6.85 2.49 -21.49
CA CYS A 157 -8.20 2.62 -22.03
C CYS A 157 -8.41 3.95 -22.77
N CYS A 158 -7.87 5.04 -22.24
CA CYS A 158 -7.96 6.38 -22.84
C CYS A 158 -7.06 6.58 -24.06
N ARG A 159 -6.00 5.77 -24.22
CA ARG A 159 -5.00 5.89 -25.29
C ARG A 159 -5.00 4.67 -26.21
N GLY A 160 -5.79 4.75 -27.29
CA GLY A 160 -5.95 3.64 -28.23
C GLY A 160 -4.64 3.21 -28.92
N ASP A 161 -3.75 4.15 -29.20
CA ASP A 161 -2.40 3.91 -29.75
C ASP A 161 -1.52 3.11 -28.79
N ALA A 162 -1.47 3.52 -27.52
CA ALA A 162 -0.69 2.83 -26.49
C ALA A 162 -1.25 1.43 -26.21
N ARG A 163 -2.58 1.28 -26.21
CA ARG A 163 -3.26 -0.02 -26.05
C ARG A 163 -2.93 -0.97 -27.19
N GLN A 164 -3.01 -0.53 -28.44
CA GLN A 164 -2.72 -1.39 -29.59
C GLN A 164 -1.28 -1.90 -29.59
N LYS A 165 -0.32 -1.02 -29.27
CA LYS A 165 1.09 -1.41 -29.14
C LYS A 165 1.32 -2.40 -28.00
N LEU A 166 0.70 -2.15 -26.84
CA LEU A 166 0.80 -3.04 -25.68
C LEU A 166 0.21 -4.42 -25.98
N VAL A 167 -0.99 -4.48 -26.56
CA VAL A 167 -1.60 -5.77 -26.93
C VAL A 167 -0.74 -6.50 -27.96
N LYS A 168 -0.19 -5.79 -28.95
CA LYS A 168 0.70 -6.41 -29.94
C LYS A 168 1.92 -7.04 -29.28
N GLU A 169 2.62 -6.29 -28.43
CA GLU A 169 3.80 -6.78 -27.70
C GLU A 169 3.45 -7.99 -26.81
N LEU A 170 2.33 -7.95 -26.09
CA LEU A 170 1.90 -9.05 -25.24
C LEU A 170 1.47 -10.30 -26.01
N MET A 171 0.97 -10.16 -27.25
CA MET A 171 0.57 -11.29 -28.11
C MET A 171 1.77 -12.02 -28.71
N GLU A 172 2.99 -11.46 -28.62
CA GLU A 172 4.22 -12.12 -29.06
C GLU A 172 4.80 -13.05 -27.98
N LEU A 173 4.26 -13.01 -26.76
CA LEU A 173 4.65 -13.91 -25.67
C LEU A 173 4.19 -15.36 -25.94
N PRO A 174 4.98 -16.37 -25.54
CA PRO A 174 4.56 -17.76 -25.59
C PRO A 174 3.45 -18.04 -24.56
N ASP A 175 2.65 -19.09 -24.76
CA ASP A 175 1.55 -19.44 -23.85
C ASP A 175 2.01 -19.73 -22.41
N ASP A 176 3.26 -20.16 -22.23
CA ASP A 176 3.88 -20.49 -20.95
C ASP A 176 4.87 -19.41 -20.45
N PHE A 177 4.69 -18.16 -20.90
CA PHE A 177 5.55 -17.05 -20.48
C PHE A 177 5.63 -16.93 -18.94
N GLY A 178 6.84 -16.69 -18.46
CA GLY A 178 7.15 -16.47 -17.06
C GLY A 178 7.36 -14.98 -16.75
N HIS A 179 7.65 -14.71 -15.48
CA HIS A 179 7.97 -13.36 -15.02
C HIS A 179 9.22 -12.77 -15.70
N SER A 180 10.19 -13.61 -16.09
CA SER A 180 11.39 -13.18 -16.82
C SER A 180 11.06 -12.59 -18.19
N ASP A 181 10.10 -13.18 -18.91
CA ASP A 181 9.74 -12.73 -20.26
C ASP A 181 9.08 -11.34 -20.23
N LEU A 182 8.37 -11.03 -19.15
CA LEU A 182 7.75 -9.71 -18.96
C LEU A 182 8.75 -8.59 -18.67
N ARG A 183 9.93 -8.91 -18.10
CA ARG A 183 10.91 -7.89 -17.70
C ARG A 183 11.53 -7.17 -18.89
N GLU A 184 11.65 -7.86 -20.01
CA GLU A 184 12.29 -7.35 -21.22
C GLU A 184 11.32 -6.65 -22.16
N LEU A 185 10.01 -6.61 -21.83
CA LEU A 185 9.00 -5.97 -22.66
C LEU A 185 9.07 -4.44 -22.55
N LEU A 186 9.66 -3.82 -23.58
CA LEU A 186 9.95 -2.40 -23.60
C LEU A 186 8.69 -1.55 -23.48
N HIS A 187 7.63 -1.86 -24.24
CA HIS A 187 6.43 -1.03 -24.27
C HIS A 187 5.58 -1.21 -23.00
N LEU A 188 5.50 -2.42 -22.44
CA LEU A 188 4.94 -2.67 -21.11
C LEU A 188 5.63 -1.82 -20.03
N ASN A 189 6.97 -1.86 -19.98
CA ASN A 189 7.74 -1.06 -19.02
C ASN A 189 7.50 0.44 -19.23
N ASN A 190 7.50 0.94 -20.47
CA ASN A 190 7.19 2.33 -20.77
C ASN A 190 5.78 2.73 -20.30
N VAL A 191 4.78 1.85 -20.43
CA VAL A 191 3.42 2.11 -19.93
C VAL A 191 3.39 2.19 -18.41
N ILE A 192 4.13 1.31 -17.71
CA ILE A 192 4.26 1.33 -16.25
C ILE A 192 4.94 2.63 -15.80
N ASP A 193 6.10 2.95 -16.37
CA ASP A 193 6.90 4.13 -16.01
C ASP A 193 6.13 5.42 -16.27
N GLU A 194 5.45 5.53 -17.42
CA GLU A 194 4.65 6.70 -17.75
C GLU A 194 3.41 6.83 -16.85
N THR A 195 2.82 5.71 -16.42
CA THR A 195 1.74 5.74 -15.43
C THR A 195 2.26 6.26 -14.09
N LEU A 196 3.40 5.76 -13.61
CA LEU A 196 4.00 6.22 -12.35
C LEU A 196 4.37 7.71 -12.42
N ARG A 197 4.86 8.18 -13.58
CA ARG A 197 5.20 9.60 -13.81
C ARG A 197 3.97 10.51 -13.83
N LEU A 198 2.87 10.08 -14.45
CA LEU A 198 1.64 10.88 -14.59
C LEU A 198 0.75 10.83 -13.35
N TYR A 199 0.70 9.67 -12.68
CA TYR A 199 -0.25 9.36 -11.61
C TYR A 199 0.50 8.79 -10.41
N ALA A 200 1.28 9.64 -9.73
CA ALA A 200 1.95 9.26 -8.50
C ALA A 200 0.94 8.84 -7.43
N ALA A 201 0.99 7.57 -7.01
CA ALA A 201 0.07 7.02 -6.02
C ALA A 201 0.21 7.69 -4.64
N VAL A 202 1.38 8.27 -4.35
CA VAL A 202 1.65 9.04 -3.14
C VAL A 202 2.03 10.47 -3.53
N PRO A 203 1.06 11.34 -3.82
CA PRO A 203 1.35 12.72 -4.25
C PRO A 203 1.82 13.63 -3.11
N SER A 204 1.79 13.15 -1.86
CA SER A 204 2.17 13.92 -0.68
C SER A 204 3.66 13.81 -0.38
N ALA A 205 4.27 14.92 0.05
CA ALA A 205 5.67 14.94 0.46
C ALA A 205 5.86 14.17 1.79
N LEU A 206 6.79 13.21 1.81
CA LEU A 206 7.09 12.44 3.03
C LEU A 206 8.10 13.22 3.89
N PRO A 207 7.74 13.61 5.12
CA PRO A 207 8.61 14.44 5.95
C PRO A 207 9.87 13.67 6.39
N ARG A 208 10.94 14.42 6.60
CA ARG A 208 12.19 14.02 7.24
C ARG A 208 12.57 15.08 8.26
N VAL A 209 13.21 14.67 9.34
CA VAL A 209 13.74 15.60 10.36
C VAL A 209 15.25 15.71 10.16
N VAL A 210 15.74 16.94 10.02
CA VAL A 210 17.18 17.19 9.90
C VAL A 210 17.86 16.79 11.22
N PRO A 211 18.97 16.01 11.19
CA PRO A 211 19.68 15.63 12.40
C PRO A 211 20.05 16.85 13.26
N ALA A 212 20.14 16.68 14.58
CA ALA A 212 20.41 17.77 15.53
C ALA A 212 21.62 18.65 15.17
N ARG A 213 22.64 18.08 14.52
CA ARG A 213 23.84 18.81 14.05
C ARG A 213 23.61 19.71 12.82
N GLY A 214 22.40 19.73 12.25
CA GLY A 214 22.10 20.35 10.97
C GLY A 214 22.62 19.54 9.78
N ALA A 215 22.38 20.04 8.57
CA ALA A 215 22.88 19.46 7.32
C ALA A 215 23.14 20.54 6.27
N HIS A 216 24.17 20.36 5.44
CA HIS A 216 24.38 21.18 4.25
C HIS A 216 23.75 20.50 3.03
N LEU A 217 22.91 21.22 2.29
CA LEU A 217 22.30 20.76 1.05
C LEU A 217 22.34 21.89 0.02
N ALA A 218 22.90 21.60 -1.17
CA ALA A 218 22.99 22.56 -2.28
C ALA A 218 23.54 23.95 -1.88
N GLY A 219 24.53 24.00 -0.98
CA GLY A 219 25.15 25.24 -0.50
C GLY A 219 24.45 25.92 0.68
N TYR A 220 23.28 25.43 1.10
CA TYR A 220 22.54 25.98 2.25
C TYR A 220 22.75 25.12 3.49
N PHE A 221 22.94 25.77 4.64
CA PHE A 221 22.88 25.10 5.93
C PHE A 221 21.42 25.03 6.40
N ILE A 222 20.95 23.83 6.69
CA ILE A 222 19.62 23.57 7.22
C ILE A 222 19.79 23.25 8.72
N PRO A 223 19.17 24.02 9.64
CA PRO A 223 19.26 23.78 11.07
C PRO A 223 18.72 22.41 11.47
N GLY A 224 19.26 21.85 12.57
CA GLY A 224 18.71 20.66 13.19
C GLY A 224 17.24 20.81 13.56
N ASP A 225 16.52 19.69 13.58
CA ASP A 225 15.08 19.60 13.90
C ASP A 225 14.15 20.30 12.89
N THR A 226 14.69 20.86 11.81
CA THR A 226 13.89 21.35 10.69
C THR A 226 13.20 20.18 10.00
N VAL A 227 11.88 20.28 9.80
CA VAL A 227 11.13 19.31 8.99
C VAL A 227 11.28 19.69 7.52
N VAL A 228 11.91 18.81 6.75
CA VAL A 228 12.07 18.94 5.30
C VAL A 228 11.30 17.85 4.58
N SER A 229 10.95 18.08 3.32
CA SER A 229 10.28 17.09 2.49
C SER A 229 10.61 17.33 1.03
N THR A 230 10.52 16.29 0.21
CA THR A 230 10.56 16.40 -1.24
C THR A 230 9.23 15.88 -1.77
N GLN A 231 8.79 16.41 -2.90
CA GLN A 231 7.74 15.74 -3.65
C GLN A 231 8.26 14.36 -4.06
N ALA A 232 7.42 13.34 -3.89
CA ALA A 232 7.70 11.98 -4.35
C ALA A 232 7.58 11.88 -5.87
#